data_AF-A0A6G0EFR8-F1
#
_entry.id   AF-A0A6G0EFR8-F1
#
_cell.length_a   1.000
_cell.length_b   1.000
_cell.length_c   1.000
_cell.angle_alpha   90.00
_cell.angle_beta   90.00
_cell.angle_gamma   90.00
#
_symmetry.space_group_name_H-M   'P 1'
#
loop_
_entity.id
_entity.type
_entity.pdbx_description
1 polymer ?
#
loop_
_entity_poly.entity_id
_entity_poly.type
_entity_poly.pdbx_seq_one_letter_code
_entity_poly.pdbx_strand_id
1 'polypeptide(L)'
;MSDVGHPGRSDNRDDTDGPDLDVPEWDDEYLDRVSDRLMFHYDLEKNSVVRGERFDLFGSMLMETQKQFMHRSINYANHHAKEYLFARRVDTATIAELERLVELGHELADLWVEPSPEHFGTDFTFVLVAPDVPEDVHDFVSDFADRTLIKFGYYGHVEMNVAVVAPDDEAAIASRNADSVDAFTLWTDISPTSSKGVVQRLVERLRR
;
A
#
# COMPACT_ATOMS: atom_id res chain seq x y z
N MET A 1 -56.32 19.88 29.35
CA MET A 1 -56.40 20.53 28.03
C MET A 1 -55.33 21.62 28.06
N SER A 2 -54.06 21.27 27.85
CA SER A 2 -53.42 21.02 26.55
C SER A 2 -53.25 22.31 25.77
N ASP A 3 -52.01 22.80 25.65
CA ASP A 3 -51.22 22.92 24.40
C ASP A 3 -50.17 24.05 24.55
N VAL A 4 -48.91 23.72 24.83
CA VAL A 4 -47.75 23.67 23.91
C VAL A 4 -47.34 25.03 23.32
N GLY A 5 -46.14 25.46 23.73
CA GLY A 5 -45.33 26.50 23.11
C GLY A 5 -43.85 26.20 23.36
N HIS A 6 -43.22 25.62 22.33
CA HIS A 6 -41.84 25.13 22.25
C HIS A 6 -40.78 26.23 22.51
N PRO A 7 -39.64 25.89 23.16
CA PRO A 7 -38.40 26.57 22.81
C PRO A 7 -37.24 25.60 22.55
N GLY A 8 -36.36 26.00 21.64
CA GLY A 8 -34.95 25.61 21.68
C GLY A 8 -34.46 24.75 20.52
N ARG A 9 -34.23 25.39 19.38
CA ARG A 9 -33.24 24.94 18.40
C ARG A 9 -31.85 25.38 18.89
N SER A 10 -30.97 24.42 19.15
CA SER A 10 -29.51 24.55 19.27
C SER A 10 -28.96 23.14 19.49
N ASP A 11 -27.88 22.66 18.91
CA ASP A 11 -27.02 23.07 17.81
C ASP A 11 -26.37 21.74 17.42
N ASN A 12 -26.36 21.44 16.13
CA ASN A 12 -25.88 20.17 15.63
C ASN A 12 -24.36 20.31 15.46
N ARG A 13 -23.59 19.87 16.44
CA ARG A 13 -22.15 19.59 16.29
C ARG A 13 -21.88 18.25 16.93
N ASP A 14 -22.01 17.23 16.10
CA ASP A 14 -21.34 15.96 16.36
C ASP A 14 -19.88 16.22 15.97
N ASP A 15 -19.09 16.63 16.96
CA ASP A 15 -17.64 16.75 16.85
C ASP A 15 -17.07 15.33 16.67
N THR A 16 -17.03 14.85 15.43
CA THR A 16 -16.21 13.69 15.06
C THR A 16 -14.76 14.14 14.98
N ASP A 17 -14.18 14.44 16.13
CA ASP A 17 -12.74 14.62 16.28
C ASP A 17 -12.12 13.22 16.28
N GLY A 18 -11.79 12.74 15.07
CA GLY A 18 -10.94 11.58 14.89
C GLY A 18 -9.56 11.83 15.51
N PRO A 19 -8.73 10.79 15.73
CA PRO A 19 -7.37 11.01 16.23
C PRO A 19 -6.64 11.99 15.31
N ASP A 20 -6.02 13.02 15.91
CA ASP A 20 -5.16 14.01 15.26
C ASP A 20 -3.89 13.30 14.78
N LEU A 21 -4.03 12.60 13.66
CA LEU A 21 -2.94 11.95 12.96
C LEU A 21 -2.23 13.05 12.16
N ASP A 22 -0.92 13.19 12.36
CA ASP A 22 -0.06 14.16 11.66
C ASP A 22 0.13 13.73 10.19
N VAL A 23 -1.00 13.69 9.45
CA VAL A 23 -1.06 13.28 8.06
C VAL A 23 -0.88 14.50 7.18
N PRO A 24 0.06 14.46 6.23
CA PRO A 24 0.21 15.57 5.31
C PRO A 24 -1.06 15.78 4.43
N GLU A 25 -1.56 17.00 4.21
CA GLU A 25 -2.60 17.35 3.18
C GLU A 25 -2.13 17.61 1.71
N TRP A 26 -2.50 16.79 0.73
CA TRP A 26 -2.00 16.93 -0.66
C TRP A 26 -2.75 18.03 -1.44
N ASP A 27 -2.01 18.84 -2.23
CA ASP A 27 -2.63 19.78 -3.20
C ASP A 27 -3.41 19.03 -4.30
N ASP A 28 -3.07 17.76 -4.52
CA ASP A 28 -3.75 16.87 -5.44
C ASP A 28 -4.92 16.15 -4.74
N GLU A 29 -6.15 16.52 -5.10
CA GLU A 29 -7.37 15.98 -4.46
C GLU A 29 -7.46 14.45 -4.52
N TYR A 30 -6.95 13.82 -5.58
CA TYR A 30 -6.98 12.37 -5.69
C TYR A 30 -5.98 11.73 -4.72
N LEU A 31 -4.73 12.20 -4.69
CA LEU A 31 -3.72 11.68 -3.77
C LEU A 31 -4.05 11.98 -2.30
N ASP A 32 -4.72 13.10 -2.03
CA ASP A 32 -5.22 13.44 -0.69
C ASP A 32 -6.19 12.37 -0.19
N ARG A 33 -7.17 11.99 -1.02
CA ARG A 33 -8.13 10.92 -0.69
C ARG A 33 -7.51 9.52 -0.65
N VAL A 34 -6.45 9.26 -1.41
CA VAL A 34 -5.68 8.02 -1.29
C VAL A 34 -4.95 8.00 0.06
N SER A 35 -4.43 9.14 0.50
CA SER A 35 -3.75 9.25 1.79
C SER A 35 -4.68 8.91 2.97
N ASP A 36 -5.96 9.31 2.91
CA ASP A 36 -6.98 8.96 3.90
C ASP A 36 -7.13 7.43 4.09
N ARG A 37 -6.93 6.65 3.02
CA ARG A 37 -7.01 5.18 3.06
C ARG A 37 -5.72 4.55 3.56
N LEU A 38 -4.57 5.18 3.31
CA LEU A 38 -3.25 4.66 3.66
C LEU A 38 -2.82 5.02 5.08
N MET A 39 -3.25 6.17 5.61
CA MET A 39 -2.75 6.75 6.88
C MET A 39 -2.91 5.84 8.11
N PHE A 40 -3.83 4.87 8.08
CA PHE A 40 -4.01 3.92 9.19
C PHE A 40 -2.98 2.78 9.20
N HIS A 41 -2.24 2.60 8.10
CA HIS A 41 -1.32 1.50 7.89
C HIS A 41 0.10 1.95 7.55
N TYR A 42 0.25 3.16 7.01
CA TYR A 42 1.52 3.70 6.54
C TYR A 42 1.88 5.00 7.24
N ASP A 43 3.17 5.15 7.53
CA ASP A 43 3.79 6.44 7.76
C ASP A 43 3.99 7.11 6.40
N LEU A 44 3.37 8.27 6.18
CA LEU A 44 3.29 8.94 4.88
C LEU A 44 4.18 10.19 4.80
N GLU A 45 4.85 10.36 3.68
CA GLU A 45 5.64 11.54 3.33
C GLU A 45 5.27 12.07 1.95
N LYS A 46 5.42 13.39 1.77
CA LYS A 46 5.17 14.10 0.51
C LYS A 46 6.42 14.49 -0.21
N ASN A 47 6.31 14.56 -1.54
CA ASN A 47 7.34 15.14 -2.40
C ASN A 47 8.73 14.53 -2.11
N SER A 48 8.76 13.23 -1.85
CA SER A 48 9.98 12.52 -1.47
C SER A 48 10.89 12.40 -2.68
N VAL A 49 12.19 12.61 -2.47
CA VAL A 49 13.21 12.47 -3.50
C VAL A 49 14.14 11.33 -3.10
N VAL A 50 14.07 10.24 -3.86
CA VAL A 50 14.80 9.01 -3.58
C VAL A 50 15.69 8.70 -4.77
N ARG A 51 17.02 8.75 -4.54
CA ARG A 51 18.06 8.55 -5.56
C ARG A 51 17.91 9.45 -6.81
N GLY A 52 17.26 10.61 -6.66
CA GLY A 52 17.02 11.56 -7.75
C GLY A 52 15.64 11.45 -8.39
N GLU A 53 14.90 10.37 -8.12
CA GLU A 53 13.51 10.21 -8.53
C GLU A 53 12.59 10.91 -7.54
N ARG A 54 11.60 11.64 -8.07
CA ARG A 54 10.59 12.33 -7.25
C ARG A 54 9.31 11.51 -7.20
N PHE A 55 8.73 11.43 -6.00
CA PHE A 55 7.45 10.83 -5.71
C PHE A 55 6.55 11.82 -5.01
N ASP A 56 5.30 11.92 -5.46
CA ASP A 56 4.30 12.81 -4.89
C ASP A 56 3.84 12.29 -3.52
N LEU A 57 3.76 10.96 -3.39
CA LEU A 57 3.46 10.24 -2.16
C LEU A 57 4.48 9.13 -1.95
N PHE A 58 5.05 9.08 -0.74
CA PHE A 58 5.84 7.98 -0.23
C PHE A 58 5.18 7.44 1.04
N GLY A 59 5.12 6.13 1.19
CA GLY A 59 4.62 5.46 2.37
C GLY A 59 5.58 4.38 2.84
N SER A 60 5.75 4.23 4.15
CA SER A 60 6.46 3.11 4.73
C SER A 60 5.63 2.42 5.81
N MET A 61 5.71 1.09 5.85
CA MET A 61 5.02 0.27 6.84
C MET A 61 5.97 -0.78 7.39
N LEU A 62 5.96 -0.96 8.70
CA LEU A 62 6.68 -2.03 9.40
C LEU A 62 5.67 -2.94 10.10
N MET A 63 5.56 -4.19 9.63
CA MET A 63 4.78 -5.22 10.30
C MET A 63 5.69 -6.08 11.16
N GLU A 64 5.53 -6.02 12.48
CA GLU A 64 6.22 -6.91 13.42
C GLU A 64 5.25 -8.00 13.91
N THR A 65 5.56 -9.26 13.58
CA THR A 65 4.84 -10.40 14.16
C THR A 65 5.68 -11.02 15.27
N GLN A 66 5.21 -10.91 16.51
CA GLN A 66 5.79 -11.60 17.65
C GLN A 66 4.96 -12.84 18.01
N LYS A 67 5.47 -14.03 17.71
CA LYS A 67 4.83 -15.27 18.20
C LYS A 67 5.17 -15.49 19.67
N GLN A 68 4.24 -15.17 20.56
CA GLN A 68 4.33 -15.50 21.98
C GLN A 68 4.07 -17.00 22.19
N PHE A 69 5.12 -17.80 22.40
CA PHE A 69 5.00 -19.18 22.87
C PHE A 69 5.38 -19.29 24.36
N MET A 70 4.54 -19.98 25.13
CA MET A 70 4.71 -20.24 26.57
C MET A 70 5.78 -21.32 26.85
N HIS A 71 7.07 -21.08 26.54
CA HIS A 71 8.17 -21.83 27.18
C HIS A 71 9.54 -21.10 27.09
N ARG A 72 10.25 -21.00 28.22
CA ARG A 72 11.50 -20.21 28.41
C ARG A 72 12.76 -20.74 27.71
N SER A 73 12.66 -21.58 26.68
CA SER A 73 13.84 -22.19 26.05
C SER A 73 14.02 -21.90 24.57
N ILE A 74 13.09 -21.21 23.91
CA ILE A 74 13.19 -20.89 22.48
C ILE A 74 12.56 -19.51 22.23
N ASN A 75 13.36 -18.45 22.38
CA ASN A 75 13.05 -17.13 21.79
C ASN A 75 13.65 -17.14 20.38
N TYR A 76 12.87 -17.59 19.39
CA TYR A 76 13.28 -17.54 17.98
C TYR A 76 12.03 -17.42 17.12
N ALA A 77 11.63 -16.18 16.78
CA ALA A 77 10.76 -15.79 15.66
C ALA A 77 10.11 -14.41 15.93
N ASN A 78 10.92 -13.37 16.08
CA ASN A 78 10.44 -12.04 15.73
C ASN A 78 10.63 -11.94 14.22
N HIS A 79 9.55 -11.92 13.46
CA HIS A 79 9.63 -11.74 12.01
C HIS A 79 9.10 -10.36 11.68
N HIS A 80 9.90 -9.58 10.97
CA HIS A 80 9.47 -8.29 10.43
C HIS A 80 9.29 -8.37 8.92
N ALA A 81 8.20 -7.75 8.45
CA ALA A 81 8.00 -7.44 7.04
C ALA A 81 7.96 -5.92 6.90
N LYS A 82 8.59 -5.41 5.84
CA LYS A 82 8.57 -3.98 5.50
C LYS A 82 7.87 -3.81 4.16
N GLU A 83 7.11 -2.74 4.02
CA GLU A 83 6.58 -2.32 2.73
C GLU A 83 6.94 -0.85 2.50
N TYR A 84 7.40 -0.55 1.30
CA TYR A 84 7.64 0.80 0.81
C TYR A 84 6.74 1.04 -0.39
N LEU A 85 5.92 2.08 -0.31
CA LEU A 85 4.98 2.47 -1.35
C LEU A 85 5.41 3.81 -1.93
N PHE A 86 5.50 3.86 -3.25
CA PHE A 86 5.88 5.05 -3.99
C PHE A 86 4.80 5.35 -5.01
N ALA A 87 4.29 6.58 -5.04
CA ALA A 87 3.35 6.99 -6.05
C ALA A 87 3.73 8.33 -6.66
N ARG A 88 3.54 8.45 -7.97
CA ARG A 88 3.66 9.71 -8.69
C ARG A 88 2.67 9.83 -9.82
N ARG A 89 2.33 11.07 -10.16
CA ARG A 89 1.61 11.37 -11.40
C ARG A 89 2.54 11.37 -12.61
N VAL A 90 2.00 10.88 -13.72
CA VAL A 90 2.65 10.93 -15.04
C VAL A 90 1.63 11.31 -16.10
N ASP A 91 2.10 11.96 -17.18
CA ASP A 91 1.23 12.28 -18.33
C ASP A 91 0.85 11.03 -19.12
N THR A 92 1.70 10.00 -19.11
CA THR A 92 1.47 8.73 -19.79
C THR A 92 2.25 7.63 -19.08
N ALA A 93 1.57 6.53 -18.73
CA ALA A 93 2.24 5.34 -18.22
C ALA A 93 2.97 4.63 -19.37
N THR A 94 4.22 4.22 -19.15
CA THR A 94 5.00 3.48 -20.15
C THR A 94 5.75 2.33 -19.51
N ILE A 95 5.95 1.23 -20.26
CA ILE A 95 6.75 0.09 -19.79
C ILE A 95 8.15 0.54 -19.37
N ALA A 96 8.78 1.40 -20.18
CA ALA A 96 10.12 1.92 -19.89
C ALA A 96 10.19 2.68 -18.55
N GLU A 97 9.11 3.36 -18.15
CA GLU A 97 9.03 4.01 -16.83
C GLU A 97 8.91 3.01 -15.70
N LEU A 98 8.05 1.99 -15.85
CA LEU A 98 7.91 0.93 -14.86
C LEU A 98 9.22 0.15 -14.67
N GLU A 99 9.91 -0.19 -15.76
CA GLU A 99 11.22 -0.84 -15.71
C GLU A 99 12.26 0.03 -14.98
N ARG A 100 12.27 1.35 -15.20
CA ARG A 100 13.15 2.28 -14.46
C ARG A 100 12.86 2.27 -12.96
N LEU A 101 11.58 2.23 -12.59
CA LEU A 101 11.17 2.19 -11.18
C LEU A 101 11.51 0.85 -10.52
N VAL A 102 11.39 -0.26 -11.25
CA VAL A 102 11.84 -1.58 -10.78
C VAL A 102 13.34 -1.60 -10.53
N GLU A 103 14.14 -1.05 -11.45
CA GLU A 103 15.60 -0.93 -11.26
C GLU A 103 15.93 -0.07 -10.05
N LEU A 104 15.24 1.07 -9.86
CA LEU A 104 15.36 1.86 -8.64
C LEU A 104 15.06 1.00 -7.40
N GLY A 105 13.99 0.20 -7.44
CA GLY A 105 13.62 -0.69 -6.35
C GLY A 105 14.72 -1.70 -6.00
N HIS A 106 15.41 -2.27 -7.01
CA HIS A 106 16.58 -3.12 -6.78
C HIS A 106 17.74 -2.36 -6.14
N GLU A 107 18.03 -1.13 -6.59
CA GLU A 107 19.05 -0.30 -5.95
C GLU A 107 18.70 0.04 -4.49
N LEU A 108 17.42 0.27 -4.20
CA LEU A 108 16.95 0.54 -2.84
C LEU A 108 17.00 -0.72 -1.97
N ALA A 109 16.70 -1.88 -2.54
CA ALA A 109 16.82 -3.14 -1.83
C ALA A 109 18.25 -3.37 -1.31
N ASP A 110 19.26 -3.12 -2.15
CA ASP A 110 20.66 -3.22 -1.77
C ASP A 110 21.07 -2.26 -0.63
N LEU A 111 20.37 -1.12 -0.51
CA LEU A 111 20.68 -0.09 0.47
C LEU A 111 19.88 -0.21 1.77
N TRP A 112 18.62 -0.61 1.69
CA TRP A 112 17.66 -0.52 2.79
C TRP A 112 17.33 -1.86 3.43
N VAL A 113 17.61 -2.97 2.73
CA VAL A 113 17.33 -4.31 3.22
C VAL A 113 18.58 -4.86 3.89
N GLU A 114 18.45 -5.17 5.17
CA GLU A 114 19.48 -5.85 5.95
C GLU A 114 19.08 -7.33 6.13
N PRO A 115 19.71 -8.27 5.41
CA PRO A 115 19.34 -9.67 5.51
C PRO A 115 19.65 -10.25 6.89
N SER A 116 18.62 -10.72 7.57
CA SER A 116 18.71 -11.36 8.88
C SER A 116 17.76 -12.56 8.98
N PRO A 117 17.95 -13.47 9.95
CA PRO A 117 16.96 -14.50 10.25
C PRO A 117 15.58 -13.95 10.63
N GLU A 118 15.52 -12.72 11.13
CA GLU A 118 14.29 -12.01 11.48
C GLU A 118 13.61 -11.37 10.25
N HIS A 119 14.36 -11.16 9.16
CA HIS A 119 13.85 -10.61 7.90
C HIS A 119 12.93 -11.59 7.17
N PHE A 120 11.63 -11.27 7.10
CA PHE A 120 10.64 -12.09 6.42
C PHE A 120 10.42 -11.66 4.96
N GLY A 121 10.33 -10.36 4.73
CA GLY A 121 10.06 -9.78 3.42
C GLY A 121 10.26 -8.27 3.44
N THR A 122 10.73 -7.72 2.33
CA THR A 122 10.60 -6.30 2.04
C THR A 122 9.99 -6.14 0.66
N ASP A 123 8.86 -5.44 0.59
CA ASP A 123 8.13 -5.20 -0.64
C ASP A 123 8.27 -3.73 -1.04
N PHE A 124 8.58 -3.49 -2.31
CA PHE A 124 8.64 -2.16 -2.90
C PHE A 124 7.56 -2.04 -3.97
N THR A 125 6.56 -1.19 -3.74
CA THR A 125 5.43 -1.00 -4.65
C THR A 125 5.50 0.36 -5.30
N PHE A 126 5.56 0.39 -6.63
CA PHE A 126 5.60 1.61 -7.43
C PHE A 126 4.27 1.80 -8.18
N VAL A 127 3.61 2.93 -7.94
CA VAL A 127 2.32 3.27 -8.52
C VAL A 127 2.46 4.49 -9.42
N LEU A 128 2.08 4.33 -10.69
CA LEU A 128 1.90 5.45 -11.61
C LEU A 128 0.43 5.84 -11.65
N VAL A 129 0.13 7.10 -11.36
CA VAL A 129 -1.19 7.70 -11.55
C VAL A 129 -1.18 8.43 -12.89
N ALA A 130 -1.95 7.94 -13.86
CA ALA A 130 -1.95 8.42 -15.24
C ALA A 130 -3.39 8.73 -15.72
N PRO A 131 -3.59 9.44 -16.84
CA PRO A 131 -4.93 9.64 -17.40
C PRO A 131 -5.61 8.33 -17.84
N ASP A 132 -4.84 7.37 -18.35
CA ASP A 132 -5.31 6.09 -18.89
C ASP A 132 -4.32 4.93 -18.60
N VAL A 133 -4.75 3.70 -18.90
CA VAL A 133 -3.89 2.50 -18.83
C VAL A 133 -3.71 1.92 -20.25
N PRO A 134 -2.57 2.16 -20.90
CA PRO A 134 -2.27 1.57 -22.21
C PRO A 134 -2.31 0.03 -22.19
N GLU A 135 -2.77 -0.60 -23.28
CA GLU A 135 -2.94 -2.06 -23.37
C GLU A 135 -1.61 -2.83 -23.21
N ASP A 136 -0.53 -2.32 -23.80
CA ASP A 136 0.81 -2.91 -23.67
C ASP A 136 1.34 -2.83 -22.22
N VAL A 137 1.06 -1.72 -21.53
CA VAL A 137 1.35 -1.53 -20.11
C VAL A 137 0.50 -2.47 -19.26
N HIS A 138 -0.79 -2.61 -19.56
CA HIS A 138 -1.67 -3.54 -18.87
C HIS A 138 -1.12 -4.98 -18.94
N ASP A 139 -0.81 -5.45 -20.15
CA ASP A 139 -0.28 -6.79 -20.36
C ASP A 139 1.04 -6.99 -19.61
N PHE A 140 1.96 -6.02 -19.71
CA PHE A 140 3.22 -6.02 -18.95
C PHE A 140 3.00 -6.16 -17.44
N VAL A 141 2.14 -5.31 -16.85
CA VAL A 141 1.87 -5.32 -15.41
C VAL A 141 1.19 -6.61 -14.98
N SER A 142 0.28 -7.16 -15.79
CA SER A 142 -0.45 -8.39 -15.48
C SER A 142 0.44 -9.62 -15.36
N ASP A 143 1.50 -9.69 -16.18
CA ASP A 143 2.48 -10.77 -16.18
C ASP A 143 3.69 -10.49 -15.26
N PHE A 144 3.81 -9.27 -14.73
CA PHE A 144 4.94 -8.85 -13.92
C PHE A 144 5.04 -9.65 -12.61
N ALA A 145 6.25 -10.15 -12.33
CA ALA A 145 6.60 -10.79 -11.08
C ALA A 145 8.11 -10.70 -10.87
N ASP A 146 8.53 -10.07 -9.78
CA ASP A 146 9.94 -9.88 -9.48
C ASP A 146 10.17 -10.07 -7.98
N ARG A 147 10.45 -11.33 -7.62
CA ARG A 147 10.72 -11.74 -6.26
C ARG A 147 12.09 -12.39 -6.19
N THR A 148 12.95 -11.83 -5.34
CA THR A 148 14.28 -12.35 -5.05
C THR A 148 14.33 -12.97 -3.67
N LEU A 149 14.65 -14.26 -3.59
CA LEU A 149 14.83 -14.96 -2.31
C LEU A 149 16.23 -14.71 -1.74
N ILE A 150 16.32 -14.25 -0.49
CA ILE A 150 17.61 -14.01 0.14
C ILE A 150 18.08 -15.28 0.86
N LYS A 151 19.31 -15.72 0.52
CA LYS A 151 19.87 -17.00 0.95
C LYS A 151 18.86 -18.15 0.80
N PHE A 152 18.29 -18.32 -0.40
CA PHE A 152 17.26 -19.35 -0.68
C PHE A 152 16.01 -19.24 0.21
N GLY A 153 15.69 -18.03 0.71
CA GLY A 153 14.52 -17.76 1.54
C GLY A 153 14.78 -17.87 3.04
N TYR A 154 15.99 -18.26 3.47
CA TYR A 154 16.34 -18.31 4.89
C TYR A 154 16.26 -16.94 5.55
N TYR A 155 16.56 -15.87 4.80
CA TYR A 155 16.46 -14.47 5.25
C TYR A 155 15.34 -13.73 4.50
N GLY A 156 14.25 -14.46 4.22
CA GLY A 156 13.08 -13.88 3.56
C GLY A 156 13.31 -13.59 2.08
N HIS A 157 12.64 -12.54 1.62
CA HIS A 157 12.63 -12.13 0.22
C HIS A 157 12.61 -10.62 0.09
N VAL A 158 12.94 -10.16 -1.10
CA VAL A 158 12.61 -8.83 -1.57
C VAL A 158 11.70 -9.00 -2.78
N GLU A 159 10.67 -8.17 -2.88
CA GLU A 159 9.75 -8.17 -4.01
C GLU A 159 9.53 -6.77 -4.55
N MET A 160 9.57 -6.65 -5.87
CA MET A 160 9.17 -5.45 -6.58
C MET A 160 7.74 -5.65 -7.07
N ASN A 161 6.94 -4.61 -6.92
CA ASN A 161 5.57 -4.54 -7.37
C ASN A 161 5.38 -3.26 -8.18
N VAL A 162 4.59 -3.34 -9.24
CA VAL A 162 4.23 -2.20 -10.07
C VAL A 162 2.72 -2.12 -10.26
N ALA A 163 2.21 -0.91 -10.39
CA ALA A 163 0.81 -0.66 -10.70
C ALA A 163 0.62 0.63 -11.50
N VAL A 164 -0.46 0.67 -12.26
CA VAL A 164 -0.93 1.86 -12.96
C VAL A 164 -2.39 2.08 -12.65
N VAL A 165 -2.73 3.31 -12.32
CA VAL A 165 -4.07 3.72 -11.92
C VAL A 165 -4.50 4.92 -12.75
N ALA A 166 -5.66 4.79 -13.39
CA ALA A 166 -6.33 5.82 -14.16
C ALA A 166 -7.63 6.22 -13.45
N PRO A 167 -7.61 7.26 -12.60
CA PRO A 167 -8.73 7.57 -11.72
C PRO A 167 -9.96 8.08 -12.46
N ASP A 168 -9.78 8.81 -13.56
CA ASP A 168 -10.89 9.34 -14.36
C ASP A 168 -11.66 8.22 -15.09
N ASP A 169 -10.94 7.16 -15.46
CA ASP A 169 -11.49 5.96 -16.12
C ASP A 169 -11.91 4.87 -15.12
N GLU A 170 -11.73 5.11 -13.82
CA GLU A 170 -11.93 4.11 -12.76
C GLU A 170 -11.23 2.77 -13.07
N ALA A 171 -10.04 2.84 -13.66
CA ALA A 171 -9.26 1.69 -14.08
C ALA A 171 -7.97 1.56 -13.26
N ALA A 172 -7.61 0.33 -12.91
CA ALA A 172 -6.35 0.02 -12.24
C ALA A 172 -5.86 -1.35 -12.68
N ILE A 173 -4.54 -1.46 -12.87
CA ILE A 173 -3.84 -2.73 -13.06
C ILE A 173 -2.65 -2.79 -12.13
N ALA A 174 -2.44 -3.95 -11.51
CA ALA A 174 -1.40 -4.14 -10.52
C ALA A 174 -0.78 -5.52 -10.69
N SER A 175 0.54 -5.60 -10.46
CA SER A 175 1.22 -6.87 -10.32
C SER A 175 0.62 -7.68 -9.17
N ARG A 176 0.73 -9.01 -9.24
CA ARG A 176 -0.11 -9.95 -8.46
C ARG A 176 -0.10 -9.78 -6.94
N ASN A 177 0.97 -9.23 -6.36
CA ASN A 177 1.16 -9.10 -4.91
C ASN A 177 1.11 -7.64 -4.42
N ALA A 178 0.66 -6.71 -5.27
CA ALA A 178 0.57 -5.29 -4.95
C ALA A 178 -0.78 -4.93 -4.28
N ASP A 179 -1.09 -5.55 -3.14
CA ASP A 179 -2.38 -5.36 -2.44
C ASP A 179 -2.60 -3.90 -1.99
N SER A 180 -1.53 -3.14 -1.75
CA SER A 180 -1.59 -1.72 -1.38
C SER A 180 -2.22 -0.82 -2.47
N VAL A 181 -2.32 -1.31 -3.71
CA VAL A 181 -2.99 -0.63 -4.83
C VAL A 181 -4.49 -0.49 -4.60
N ASP A 182 -5.10 -1.33 -3.77
CA ASP A 182 -6.53 -1.18 -3.41
C ASP A 182 -6.83 0.22 -2.88
N ALA A 183 -5.91 0.82 -2.11
CA ALA A 183 -6.05 2.18 -1.59
C ALA A 183 -6.22 3.24 -2.69
N PHE A 184 -5.69 3.01 -3.89
CA PHE A 184 -5.79 3.90 -5.05
C PHE A 184 -7.12 3.74 -5.81
N THR A 185 -7.83 2.62 -5.61
CA THR A 185 -9.12 2.36 -6.28
C THR A 185 -10.27 3.03 -5.53
N LEU A 186 -10.34 4.37 -5.56
CA LEU A 186 -11.30 5.17 -4.79
C LEU A 186 -12.78 4.86 -5.11
N TRP A 187 -13.04 4.32 -6.30
CA TRP A 187 -14.34 3.86 -6.79
C TRP A 187 -14.73 2.47 -6.32
N THR A 188 -13.80 1.69 -5.76
CA THR A 188 -14.10 0.38 -5.17
C THR A 188 -14.43 0.55 -3.68
N ASP A 189 -15.52 -0.08 -3.23
CA ASP A 189 -15.87 -0.16 -1.81
C ASP A 189 -14.89 -1.06 -1.05
N ILE A 190 -13.87 -0.47 -0.45
CA ILE A 190 -13.02 -1.15 0.53
C ILE A 190 -13.74 -1.11 1.88
N SER A 191 -14.71 -2.00 2.09
CA SER A 191 -15.25 -2.17 3.45
C SER A 191 -14.13 -2.69 4.37
N PRO A 192 -13.91 -2.11 5.58
CA PRO A 192 -12.87 -2.52 6.54
C PRO A 192 -13.07 -3.95 7.12
N THR A 193 -13.98 -4.74 6.54
CA THR A 193 -14.25 -6.16 6.86
C THR A 193 -13.73 -7.10 5.76
N SER A 194 -13.01 -6.62 4.74
CA SER A 194 -12.54 -7.41 3.59
C SER A 194 -11.33 -8.33 3.87
N SER A 195 -10.93 -8.51 5.14
CA SER A 195 -10.03 -9.61 5.55
C SER A 195 -10.58 -11.01 5.26
N LYS A 196 -11.82 -11.12 4.76
CA LYS A 196 -12.42 -12.36 4.25
C LYS A 196 -11.88 -12.80 2.88
N GLY A 197 -11.27 -11.93 2.07
CA GLY A 197 -10.75 -12.29 0.75
C GLY A 197 -9.54 -13.23 0.80
N VAL A 198 -8.65 -13.02 1.76
CA VAL A 198 -7.44 -13.84 1.98
C VAL A 198 -7.80 -15.24 2.51
N VAL A 199 -8.82 -15.32 3.38
CA VAL A 199 -9.27 -16.59 3.97
C VAL A 199 -9.99 -17.46 2.94
N GLN A 200 -10.74 -16.88 2.01
CA GLN A 200 -11.49 -17.64 1.00
C GLN A 200 -10.56 -18.30 -0.05
N ARG A 201 -9.49 -17.60 -0.48
CA ARG A 201 -8.46 -18.16 -1.38
C ARG A 201 -7.66 -19.29 -0.74
N LEU A 202 -7.45 -19.27 0.58
CA LEU A 202 -6.75 -20.34 1.30
C LEU A 202 -7.59 -21.63 1.41
N VAL A 203 -8.91 -21.49 1.56
CA VAL A 203 -9.84 -22.63 1.67
C VAL A 203 -10.05 -23.34 0.33
N GLU A 204 -10.01 -22.62 -0.80
CA GLU A 204 -10.13 -23.23 -2.14
C GLU A 204 -8.89 -24.02 -2.55
N ARG A 205 -7.69 -23.63 -2.08
CA ARG A 205 -6.44 -24.37 -2.32
C ARG A 205 -6.30 -25.68 -1.54
N LEU A 206 -7.12 -25.88 -0.50
CA LEU A 206 -7.13 -27.12 0.30
C LEU A 206 -8.19 -28.12 -0.15
N ARG A 207 -9.05 -27.76 -1.13
CA ARG A 207 -10.09 -28.63 -1.71
C ARG A 207 -9.70 -29.23 -3.07
N ARG A 208 -8.42 -29.15 -3.46
CA ARG A 208 -7.91 -29.79 -4.67
C ARG A 208 -6.80 -30.79 -4.35
#